data_AF-A0A0P4W7F3-F1
#
_entry.id   AF-A0A0P4W7F3-F1
#
_cell.length_a   1.000
_cell.length_b   1.000
_cell.length_c   1.000
_cell.angle_alpha   90.00
_cell.angle_beta   90.00
_cell.angle_gamma   90.00
#
_symmetry.space_group_name_H-M   'P 1'
#
loop_
_entity.id
_entity.type
_entity.pdbx_description
1 polymer ?
#
loop_
_entity_poly.entity_id
_entity_poly.type
_entity_poly.pdbx_seq_one_letter_code
_entity_poly.pdbx_strand_id
1 'polypeptide(L)'
;MWSATGGRASIRQVTVALPRVWRTDALGCSLKNLLPASAAPEEGHIRITTSHPVFGDRPWTQQTQGCGRQGDFIQMGGDLLRAASNDSYAHSARLLLAEWAKFRWGVFDERGHANDPLYPPTFRDPNTHQFAATSCSDGVVKGDTCDPSQPGCTFSPQPYSNNHLSSSLLSFPELPTIRLFCNDKTHNRIAPTKHNAQCGGRSAWEIIQQTSDFVGGRNPVSNGSRGLEPILRFVQQANPRFVLVIEDTATMNLQVRFRYSLPRFHHCQTELHKTA
;
A
#
# COMPACT_ATOMS: atom_id res chain seq x y z
N MET A 1 -9.80 0.70 8.02
CA MET A 1 -8.80 0.04 8.90
C MET A 1 -9.38 -0.27 10.27
N TRP A 2 -9.89 0.72 11.01
CA TRP A 2 -10.47 0.52 12.35
C TRP A 2 -11.49 -0.62 12.41
N SER A 3 -12.55 -0.52 11.63
CA SER A 3 -13.61 -1.55 11.58
C SER A 3 -13.08 -2.91 11.09
N ALA A 4 -12.20 -2.90 10.08
CA ALA A 4 -11.60 -4.11 9.50
C ALA A 4 -10.72 -4.89 10.49
N THR A 5 -10.20 -4.22 11.51
CA THR A 5 -9.34 -4.81 12.55
C THR A 5 -10.08 -4.99 13.88
N GLY A 6 -11.41 -4.88 13.89
CA GLY A 6 -12.22 -5.02 15.10
C GLY A 6 -11.92 -3.95 16.16
N GLY A 7 -11.65 -2.72 15.72
CA GLY A 7 -11.39 -1.60 16.62
C GLY A 7 -10.01 -1.60 17.25
N ARG A 8 -9.01 -2.14 16.55
CA ARG A 8 -7.64 -2.29 17.09
C ARG A 8 -6.63 -1.34 16.46
N ALA A 9 -6.73 -1.07 15.16
CA ALA A 9 -5.74 -0.24 14.45
C ALA A 9 -6.37 0.88 13.63
N SER A 10 -5.72 2.05 13.67
CA SER A 10 -6.04 3.21 12.85
C SER A 10 -4.75 3.92 12.42
N ILE A 11 -4.83 4.72 11.37
CA ILE A 11 -3.72 5.57 10.92
C ILE A 11 -3.78 6.86 11.74
N ARG A 12 -2.71 7.15 12.50
CA ARG A 12 -2.64 8.36 13.33
C ARG A 12 -2.11 9.58 12.57
N GLN A 13 -1.14 9.37 11.69
CA GLN A 13 -0.48 10.44 10.95
C GLN A 13 -0.04 9.93 9.59
N VAL A 14 -0.18 10.76 8.56
CA VAL A 14 0.33 10.52 7.21
C VAL A 14 1.22 11.70 6.83
N THR A 15 2.41 11.40 6.32
CA THR A 15 3.29 12.42 5.75
C THR A 15 3.25 12.32 4.23
N VAL A 16 2.84 13.39 3.58
CA VAL A 16 2.72 13.50 2.13
C VAL A 16 3.91 14.30 1.62
N ALA A 17 4.80 13.64 0.88
CA ALA A 17 5.93 14.27 0.23
C ALA A 17 5.51 14.84 -1.12
N LEU A 18 5.70 16.15 -1.30
CA LEU A 18 5.39 16.85 -2.54
C LEU A 18 6.62 16.98 -3.45
N PRO A 19 6.46 16.88 -4.78
CA PRO A 19 7.54 17.18 -5.72
C PRO A 19 8.10 18.60 -5.52
N ARG A 20 9.42 18.74 -5.65
CA ARG A 20 10.10 20.04 -5.54
C ARG A 20 9.60 21.09 -6.52
N VAL A 21 9.18 20.66 -7.72
CA VAL A 21 8.73 21.54 -8.81
C VAL A 21 7.30 22.04 -8.63
N TRP A 22 6.55 21.51 -7.66
CA TRP A 22 5.19 21.97 -7.41
C TRP A 22 5.19 23.33 -6.73
N ARG A 23 4.43 24.25 -7.33
CA ARG A 23 4.14 25.56 -6.75
C ARG A 23 3.16 25.40 -5.60
N THR A 24 3.60 25.73 -4.39
CA THR A 24 2.79 25.60 -3.16
C THR A 24 2.18 26.92 -2.70
N ASP A 25 2.54 28.02 -3.35
CA ASP A 25 2.00 29.38 -3.16
C ASP A 25 0.52 29.51 -3.56
N ALA A 26 0.09 28.74 -4.56
CA ALA A 26 -1.29 28.74 -5.08
C ALA A 26 -2.23 27.72 -4.42
N LEU A 27 -1.72 26.87 -3.52
CA LEU A 27 -2.50 25.79 -2.92
C LEU A 27 -3.14 26.24 -1.58
N GLY A 28 -4.42 25.89 -1.37
CA GLY A 28 -5.27 26.42 -0.28
C GLY A 28 -4.85 26.09 1.16
N CYS A 29 -5.73 26.41 2.11
CA CYS A 29 -5.47 26.41 3.57
C CYS A 29 -4.82 25.13 4.15
N SER A 30 -4.99 23.96 3.55
CA SER A 30 -4.47 22.68 4.05
C SER A 30 -2.93 22.55 3.94
N LEU A 31 -2.27 23.43 3.18
CA LEU A 31 -0.81 23.45 3.01
C LEU A 31 -0.11 24.56 3.80
N LYS A 32 -0.84 25.28 4.65
CA LYS A 32 -0.33 26.43 5.44
C LYS A 32 0.86 26.10 6.35
N ASN A 33 1.08 24.83 6.68
CA ASN A 33 2.18 24.36 7.52
C ASN A 33 3.09 23.39 6.76
N LEU A 34 3.51 23.78 5.55
CA LEU A 34 4.51 23.02 4.80
C LEU A 34 5.83 23.02 5.58
N LEU A 35 6.25 21.85 6.06
CA LEU A 35 7.50 21.73 6.80
C LEU A 35 8.64 21.53 5.80
N PRO A 36 9.66 22.42 5.77
CA PRO A 36 10.86 22.17 4.99
C PRO A 36 11.56 20.95 5.57
N ALA A 37 11.66 19.88 4.78
CA ALA A 37 12.38 18.68 5.18
C ALA A 37 13.82 18.78 4.65
N SER A 38 14.81 18.66 5.57
CA SER A 38 16.24 18.65 5.23
C SER A 38 16.64 17.43 4.40
N ALA A 39 15.82 16.38 4.42
CA ALA A 39 15.90 15.22 3.56
C ALA A 39 14.49 14.89 3.02
N ALA A 40 14.39 14.39 1.79
CA ALA A 40 13.17 13.70 1.39
C ALA A 40 12.95 12.52 2.36
N PRO A 41 11.71 12.17 2.74
CA PRO A 41 11.51 10.90 3.43
C PRO A 41 12.18 9.79 2.61
N GLU A 42 12.87 8.86 3.31
CA GLU A 42 13.23 7.56 2.73
C GLU A 42 12.01 6.99 2.00
N GLU A 43 12.26 6.23 0.93
CA GLU A 43 11.26 5.75 -0.03
C GLU A 43 9.85 5.60 0.57
N GLY A 44 8.91 6.41 0.08
CA GLY A 44 7.56 6.44 0.64
C GLY A 44 6.85 5.08 0.54
N HIS A 45 6.11 4.71 1.58
CA HIS A 45 5.31 3.49 1.62
C HIS A 45 4.27 3.42 0.48
N ILE A 46 3.75 4.57 0.04
CA ILE A 46 2.81 4.69 -1.07
C ILE A 46 3.41 5.64 -2.11
N ARG A 47 3.56 5.14 -3.33
CA ARG A 47 4.08 5.88 -4.48
C ARG A 47 2.92 6.24 -5.41
N ILE A 48 2.72 7.52 -5.63
CA ILE A 48 1.73 8.03 -6.58
C ILE A 48 2.44 8.24 -7.91
N THR A 49 2.05 7.49 -8.93
CA THR A 49 2.68 7.52 -10.26
C THR A 49 1.63 7.76 -11.34
N THR A 50 2.05 7.75 -12.61
CA THR A 50 1.14 7.54 -13.73
C THR A 50 0.52 6.15 -13.66
N SER A 51 -0.59 5.96 -14.38
CA SER A 51 -1.32 4.69 -14.43
C SER A 51 -0.40 3.55 -14.89
N HIS A 52 -0.49 2.41 -14.21
CA HIS A 52 0.27 1.22 -14.55
C HIS A 52 -0.33 0.57 -15.81
N PRO A 53 0.47 0.03 -16.76
CA PRO A 53 -0.05 -0.58 -17.99
C PRO A 53 -1.05 -1.73 -17.76
N VAL A 54 -0.89 -2.46 -16.64
CA VAL A 54 -1.73 -3.61 -16.29
C VAL A 54 -2.79 -3.28 -15.23
N PHE A 55 -2.45 -2.44 -14.24
CA PHE A 55 -3.32 -2.19 -13.08
C PHE A 55 -4.11 -0.88 -13.21
N GLY A 56 -3.80 -0.05 -14.22
CA GLY A 56 -4.34 1.29 -14.33
C GLY A 56 -3.99 2.12 -13.10
N ASP A 57 -4.99 2.81 -12.53
CA ASP A 57 -4.83 3.60 -11.31
C ASP A 57 -5.06 2.80 -10.03
N ARG A 58 -5.43 1.52 -10.13
CA ARG A 58 -5.66 0.67 -8.96
C ARG A 58 -4.36 0.54 -8.15
N PRO A 59 -4.45 0.59 -6.81
CA PRO A 59 -3.29 0.37 -5.98
C PRO A 59 -2.82 -1.08 -6.11
N TRP A 60 -1.52 -1.30 -6.02
CA TRP A 60 -0.91 -2.62 -5.96
C TRP A 60 0.32 -2.59 -5.07
N THR A 61 0.58 -3.71 -4.39
CA THR A 61 1.69 -3.87 -3.45
C THR A 61 2.78 -4.75 -4.06
N GLN A 62 4.01 -4.27 -4.04
CA GLN A 62 5.18 -5.11 -4.30
C GLN A 62 5.53 -5.88 -3.02
N GLN A 63 5.59 -7.21 -3.10
CA GLN A 63 5.92 -8.09 -1.97
C GLN A 63 7.00 -9.08 -2.42
N THR A 64 8.25 -8.81 -2.07
CA THR A 64 9.38 -9.74 -2.33
C THR A 64 9.56 -10.80 -1.24
N GLN A 65 8.98 -10.58 -0.05
CA GLN A 65 9.08 -11.49 1.08
C GLN A 65 7.88 -12.46 1.17
N GLY A 66 7.96 -13.42 2.10
CA GLY A 66 6.92 -14.43 2.34
C GLY A 66 5.80 -13.97 3.27
N CYS A 67 4.91 -14.90 3.60
CA CYS A 67 3.76 -14.64 4.46
C CYS A 67 4.12 -14.04 5.83
N GLY A 68 3.35 -13.05 6.27
CA GLY A 68 3.54 -12.35 7.54
C GLY A 68 4.67 -11.33 7.54
N ARG A 69 5.32 -11.10 6.39
CA ARG A 69 6.40 -10.12 6.22
C ARG A 69 5.93 -8.88 5.49
N GLN A 70 6.42 -7.73 5.92
CA GLN A 70 6.09 -6.46 5.29
C GLN A 70 6.52 -6.46 3.81
N GLY A 71 5.64 -5.95 2.93
CA GLY A 71 5.96 -5.67 1.53
C GLY A 71 6.88 -4.47 1.37
N ASP A 72 7.30 -4.22 0.13
CA ASP A 72 8.32 -3.23 -0.19
C ASP A 72 7.71 -1.83 -0.33
N PHE A 73 6.67 -1.70 -1.15
CA PHE A 73 5.92 -0.46 -1.34
C PHE A 73 4.55 -0.74 -1.95
N ILE A 74 3.65 0.25 -1.86
CA ILE A 74 2.40 0.32 -2.61
C ILE A 74 2.59 1.34 -3.72
N GLN A 75 2.11 1.05 -4.92
CA GLN A 75 2.06 2.01 -6.02
C GLN A 75 0.62 2.15 -6.53
N MET A 76 0.23 3.37 -6.88
CA MET A 76 -1.10 3.67 -7.41
C MET A 76 -1.07 4.87 -8.36
N GLY A 77 -2.06 4.94 -9.24
CA GLY A 77 -2.25 6.10 -10.10
C GLY A 77 -2.87 7.28 -9.37
N GLY A 78 -2.47 8.50 -9.73
CA GLY A 78 -2.99 9.72 -9.11
C GLY A 78 -4.49 9.94 -9.29
N ASP A 79 -5.09 9.39 -10.36
CA ASP A 79 -6.51 9.58 -10.65
C ASP A 79 -7.44 8.87 -9.64
N LEU A 80 -6.95 7.86 -8.92
CA LEU A 80 -7.70 7.23 -7.82
C LEU A 80 -8.00 8.23 -6.68
N LEU A 81 -7.16 9.26 -6.50
CA LEU A 81 -7.34 10.31 -5.51
C LEU A 81 -8.34 11.39 -5.95
N ARG A 82 -8.75 11.39 -7.22
CA ARG A 82 -9.77 12.32 -7.76
C ARG A 82 -11.20 11.84 -7.55
N ALA A 83 -11.41 10.85 -6.68
CA ALA A 83 -12.73 10.41 -6.27
C ALA A 83 -13.61 11.61 -5.86
N ALA A 84 -14.82 11.71 -6.41
CA ALA A 84 -15.65 12.90 -6.30
C ALA A 84 -16.96 12.66 -5.52
N SER A 85 -17.24 11.40 -5.14
CA SER A 85 -18.45 10.98 -4.45
C SER A 85 -18.10 10.11 -3.25
N ASN A 86 -19.00 10.03 -2.26
CA ASN A 86 -18.82 9.14 -1.10
C ASN A 86 -18.59 7.69 -1.51
N ASP A 87 -19.28 7.21 -2.54
CA ASP A 87 -19.14 5.84 -3.04
C ASP A 87 -17.77 5.60 -3.68
N SER A 88 -17.29 6.55 -4.48
CA SER A 88 -15.94 6.46 -5.07
C SER A 88 -14.85 6.57 -4.01
N TYR A 89 -15.02 7.41 -2.98
CA TYR A 89 -14.11 7.43 -1.83
C TYR A 89 -14.10 6.10 -1.08
N ALA A 90 -15.28 5.54 -0.78
CA ALA A 90 -15.38 4.26 -0.07
C ALA A 90 -14.76 3.12 -0.89
N HIS A 91 -14.96 3.11 -2.20
CA HIS A 91 -14.34 2.17 -3.12
C HIS A 91 -12.82 2.30 -3.12
N SER A 92 -12.27 3.49 -3.35
CA SER A 92 -10.82 3.75 -3.31
C SER A 92 -10.23 3.39 -1.93
N ALA A 93 -10.95 3.67 -0.85
CA ALA A 93 -10.51 3.32 0.52
C ALA A 93 -10.44 1.81 0.74
N ARG A 94 -11.38 1.01 0.20
CA ARG A 94 -11.32 -0.46 0.29
C ARG A 94 -10.17 -1.03 -0.51
N LEU A 95 -9.98 -0.56 -1.75
CA LEU A 95 -8.84 -0.96 -2.59
C LEU A 95 -7.51 -0.66 -1.90
N LEU A 96 -7.33 0.58 -1.41
CA LEU A 96 -6.11 0.97 -0.72
C LEU A 96 -5.91 0.22 0.59
N LEU A 97 -6.98 -0.09 1.33
CA LEU A 97 -6.88 -0.86 2.58
C LEU A 97 -6.47 -2.32 2.32
N ALA A 98 -6.93 -2.93 1.22
CA ALA A 98 -6.52 -4.27 0.82
C ALA A 98 -5.01 -4.30 0.56
N GLU A 99 -4.50 -3.36 -0.22
CA GLU A 99 -3.07 -3.23 -0.51
C GLU A 99 -2.26 -2.82 0.72
N TRP A 100 -2.80 -1.96 1.57
CA TRP A 100 -2.16 -1.65 2.85
C TRP A 100 -2.00 -2.88 3.74
N ALA A 101 -2.98 -3.80 3.75
CA ALA A 101 -2.87 -5.05 4.49
C ALA A 101 -1.75 -5.94 3.92
N LYS A 102 -1.68 -6.08 2.59
CA LYS A 102 -0.59 -6.79 1.91
C LYS A 102 0.77 -6.20 2.26
N PHE A 103 0.87 -4.87 2.18
CA PHE A 103 2.08 -4.13 2.54
C PHE A 103 2.45 -4.32 4.01
N ARG A 104 1.57 -3.99 4.95
CA ARG A 104 1.93 -3.90 6.37
C ARG A 104 2.05 -5.28 7.04
N TRP A 105 1.22 -6.23 6.63
CA TRP A 105 1.06 -7.51 7.33
C TRP A 105 1.47 -8.74 6.53
N GLY A 106 1.86 -8.58 5.26
CA GLY A 106 2.35 -9.71 4.46
C GLY A 106 1.29 -10.76 4.15
N VAL A 107 0.05 -10.30 3.96
CA VAL A 107 -1.05 -11.13 3.45
C VAL A 107 -1.10 -11.03 1.92
N PHE A 108 -1.87 -11.88 1.26
CA PHE A 108 -1.94 -11.95 -0.20
C PHE A 108 -3.39 -12.04 -0.66
N ASP A 109 -3.61 -11.97 -1.97
CA ASP A 109 -4.94 -12.14 -2.54
C ASP A 109 -5.57 -13.48 -2.13
N GLU A 110 -6.79 -13.38 -1.62
CA GLU A 110 -7.68 -14.48 -1.31
C GLU A 110 -8.64 -14.75 -2.47
N ARG A 111 -8.28 -14.34 -3.71
CA ARG A 111 -9.03 -14.61 -4.94
C ARG A 111 -8.15 -15.21 -6.03
N GLY A 112 -8.81 -15.82 -7.02
CA GLY A 112 -8.18 -16.25 -8.26
C GLY A 112 -8.09 -15.14 -9.31
N HIS A 113 -7.27 -15.37 -10.33
CA HIS A 113 -6.98 -14.44 -11.42
C HIS A 113 -7.24 -15.09 -12.78
N ALA A 114 -7.74 -14.30 -13.73
CA ALA A 114 -7.95 -14.75 -15.10
C ALA A 114 -6.63 -15.20 -15.74
N ASN A 115 -6.67 -16.32 -16.46
CA ASN A 115 -5.50 -16.92 -17.13
C ASN A 115 -4.32 -17.26 -16.20
N ASP A 116 -4.57 -17.41 -14.89
CA ASP A 116 -3.56 -17.87 -13.93
C ASP A 116 -3.79 -19.37 -13.64
N PRO A 117 -2.88 -20.27 -14.08
CA PRO A 117 -3.05 -21.69 -13.86
C PRO A 117 -2.80 -22.11 -12.40
N LEU A 118 -2.08 -21.30 -11.63
CA LEU A 118 -1.75 -21.59 -10.24
C LEU A 118 -2.84 -21.07 -9.29
N TYR A 119 -3.40 -19.90 -9.60
CA TYR A 119 -4.48 -19.28 -8.85
C TYR A 119 -5.68 -19.00 -9.77
N PRO A 120 -6.34 -20.06 -10.29
CA PRO A 120 -7.40 -19.92 -11.29
C PRO A 120 -8.61 -19.18 -10.72
N PRO A 121 -9.42 -18.50 -11.55
CA PRO A 121 -10.55 -17.69 -11.09
C PRO A 121 -11.65 -18.55 -10.43
N THR A 122 -11.77 -19.80 -10.86
CA THR A 122 -12.67 -20.82 -10.31
C THR A 122 -11.89 -22.10 -10.06
N PHE A 123 -12.39 -22.93 -9.16
CA PHE A 123 -11.84 -24.25 -8.90
C PHE A 123 -12.98 -25.25 -8.70
N ARG A 124 -12.70 -26.53 -8.95
CA ARG A 124 -13.65 -27.60 -8.66
C ARG A 124 -13.54 -27.95 -7.17
N ASP A 125 -14.59 -27.64 -6.41
CA ASP A 125 -14.63 -27.93 -4.98
C ASP A 125 -14.56 -29.45 -4.76
N PRO A 126 -13.59 -29.95 -3.97
CA PRO A 126 -13.44 -31.38 -3.72
C PRO A 126 -14.62 -32.01 -2.96
N ASN A 127 -15.41 -31.22 -2.23
CA ASN A 127 -16.54 -31.72 -1.44
C ASN A 127 -17.84 -31.75 -2.25
N THR A 128 -18.12 -30.68 -3.01
CA THR A 128 -19.38 -30.57 -3.78
C THR A 128 -19.24 -31.04 -5.23
N HIS A 129 -17.99 -31.19 -5.70
CA HIS A 129 -17.65 -31.51 -7.10
C HIS A 129 -18.16 -30.50 -8.14
N GLN A 130 -18.64 -29.34 -7.69
CA GLN A 130 -19.08 -28.23 -8.53
C GLN A 130 -17.98 -27.18 -8.65
N PHE A 131 -18.04 -26.38 -9.71
CA PHE A 131 -17.16 -25.21 -9.81
C PHE A 131 -17.62 -24.15 -8.81
N ALA A 132 -16.66 -23.62 -8.07
CA ALA A 132 -16.84 -22.52 -7.15
C ALA A 132 -15.82 -21.42 -7.46
N ALA A 133 -16.10 -20.21 -7.02
CA ALA A 133 -15.15 -19.12 -7.08
C ALA A 133 -13.91 -19.46 -6.24
N THR A 134 -12.71 -19.26 -6.80
CA THR A 134 -11.49 -19.24 -6.00
C THR A 134 -11.51 -17.95 -5.22
N SER A 135 -12.07 -17.98 -4.01
CA SER A 135 -12.28 -16.80 -3.19
C SER A 135 -12.39 -17.12 -1.71
N CYS A 136 -12.19 -16.10 -0.87
CA CYS A 136 -12.59 -16.13 0.53
C CYS A 136 -13.67 -15.09 0.86
N SER A 137 -14.71 -15.55 1.57
CA SER A 137 -15.84 -14.73 2.01
C SER A 137 -16.63 -15.38 3.14
N ASP A 138 -17.43 -14.60 3.85
CA ASP A 138 -18.35 -15.01 4.92
C ASP A 138 -19.66 -15.64 4.40
N GLY A 139 -19.66 -16.09 3.15
CA GLY A 139 -20.79 -16.67 2.45
C GLY A 139 -20.41 -17.06 1.03
N VAL A 140 -21.34 -17.65 0.29
CA VAL A 140 -21.10 -18.05 -1.11
C VAL A 140 -21.12 -16.81 -2.01
N VAL A 141 -20.04 -16.59 -2.75
CA VAL A 141 -19.98 -15.50 -3.74
C VAL A 141 -20.76 -15.88 -4.98
N LYS A 142 -21.80 -15.10 -5.29
CA LYS A 142 -22.61 -15.28 -6.50
C LYS A 142 -21.93 -14.65 -7.70
N GLY A 143 -21.71 -15.44 -8.74
CA GLY A 143 -21.14 -15.02 -10.01
C GLY A 143 -21.09 -16.21 -10.97
N ASP A 144 -20.76 -15.95 -12.22
CA ASP A 144 -20.67 -17.00 -13.24
C ASP A 144 -19.40 -17.82 -13.04
N THR A 145 -19.57 -19.13 -12.86
CA THR A 145 -18.45 -20.06 -12.75
C THR A 145 -18.19 -20.75 -14.09
N CYS A 146 -16.92 -21.02 -14.37
CA CYS A 146 -16.48 -21.70 -15.58
C CYS A 146 -15.43 -22.76 -15.24
N ASP A 147 -15.14 -23.61 -16.21
CA ASP A 147 -13.97 -24.49 -16.14
C ASP A 147 -12.70 -23.65 -16.37
N PRO A 148 -11.77 -23.59 -15.40
CA PRO A 148 -10.56 -22.79 -15.50
C PRO A 148 -9.58 -23.26 -16.59
N SER A 149 -9.76 -24.47 -17.13
CA SER A 149 -8.98 -24.96 -18.29
C SER A 149 -9.40 -24.32 -19.61
N GLN A 150 -10.59 -23.71 -19.67
CA GLN A 150 -11.11 -23.10 -20.88
C GLN A 150 -10.60 -21.66 -21.05
N PRO A 151 -10.22 -21.26 -22.27
CA PRO A 151 -9.79 -19.89 -22.54
C PRO A 151 -10.92 -18.91 -22.25
N GLY A 152 -10.58 -17.77 -21.63
CA GLY A 152 -11.56 -16.73 -21.29
C GLY A 152 -12.38 -17.01 -20.02
N CYS A 153 -12.07 -18.07 -19.27
CA CYS A 153 -12.65 -18.27 -17.95
C CYS A 153 -12.23 -17.11 -17.02
N THR A 154 -13.21 -16.36 -16.54
CA THR A 154 -13.04 -15.28 -15.57
C THR A 154 -14.17 -15.37 -14.56
N PHE A 155 -13.90 -14.94 -13.32
CA PHE A 155 -14.93 -14.86 -12.29
C PHE A 155 -15.14 -13.41 -11.92
N SER A 156 -16.34 -12.90 -12.17
CA SER A 156 -16.76 -11.55 -11.78
C SER A 156 -17.97 -11.66 -10.83
N PRO A 157 -17.85 -11.22 -9.57
CA PRO A 157 -18.96 -11.29 -8.63
C PRO A 157 -20.09 -10.35 -9.05
N GLN A 158 -21.33 -10.84 -9.02
CA GLN A 158 -22.52 -10.05 -9.34
C GLN A 158 -22.73 -8.98 -8.24
N PRO A 159 -22.61 -7.66 -8.51
CA PRO A 159 -22.54 -6.66 -7.44
C PRO A 159 -23.75 -6.66 -6.51
N TYR A 160 -24.97 -6.73 -7.08
CA TYR A 160 -26.22 -6.62 -6.31
C TYR A 160 -26.64 -7.90 -5.58
N SER A 161 -26.12 -9.06 -5.99
CA SER A 161 -26.48 -10.35 -5.39
C SER A 161 -25.61 -10.71 -4.18
N ASN A 162 -24.55 -9.93 -3.93
CA ASN A 162 -23.54 -10.20 -2.92
C ASN A 162 -23.58 -9.23 -1.72
N ASN A 163 -24.67 -8.46 -1.56
CA ASN A 163 -24.84 -7.49 -0.45
C ASN A 163 -24.85 -8.11 0.96
N HIS A 164 -24.99 -9.43 1.06
CA HIS A 164 -24.94 -10.16 2.33
C HIS A 164 -23.50 -10.43 2.80
N LEU A 165 -22.51 -10.27 1.92
CA LEU A 165 -21.09 -10.51 2.23
C LEU A 165 -20.47 -9.29 2.90
N SER A 166 -19.60 -9.53 3.87
CA SER A 166 -18.81 -8.49 4.54
C SER A 166 -17.30 -8.73 4.47
N SER A 167 -16.88 -9.92 4.04
CA SER A 167 -15.50 -10.33 3.80
C SER A 167 -15.36 -11.06 2.45
N SER A 168 -14.17 -11.11 1.85
CA SER A 168 -12.89 -10.56 2.30
C SER A 168 -12.45 -9.33 1.52
N LEU A 169 -11.83 -8.37 2.21
CA LEU A 169 -11.07 -7.25 1.61
C LEU A 169 -9.95 -7.72 0.67
N LEU A 170 -9.43 -8.93 0.86
CA LEU A 170 -8.39 -9.52 -0.01
C LEU A 170 -8.96 -10.34 -1.16
N SER A 171 -10.29 -10.42 -1.28
CA SER A 171 -10.96 -11.13 -2.38
C SER A 171 -11.71 -10.16 -3.29
N PHE A 172 -12.72 -9.45 -2.78
CA PHE A 172 -13.56 -8.58 -3.61
C PHE A 172 -13.76 -7.20 -2.98
N PRO A 173 -12.69 -6.43 -2.74
CA PRO A 173 -12.79 -5.09 -2.17
C PRO A 173 -13.64 -4.12 -3.03
N GLU A 174 -13.90 -4.47 -4.29
CA GLU A 174 -14.76 -3.72 -5.19
C GLU A 174 -16.23 -3.72 -4.74
N LEU A 175 -16.69 -4.77 -4.05
CA LEU A 175 -18.07 -4.90 -3.58
C LEU A 175 -18.38 -3.91 -2.44
N PRO A 176 -19.53 -3.20 -2.45
CA PRO A 176 -19.80 -2.10 -1.51
C PRO A 176 -19.81 -2.47 -0.03
N THR A 177 -20.22 -3.70 0.30
CA THR A 177 -20.46 -4.15 1.69
C THR A 177 -19.22 -4.72 2.37
N ILE A 178 -18.16 -4.97 1.61
CA ILE A 178 -16.92 -5.58 2.08
C ILE A 178 -16.15 -4.63 2.97
N ARG A 179 -15.82 -5.07 4.18
CA ARG A 179 -15.14 -4.27 5.19
C ARG A 179 -14.25 -5.06 6.14
N LEU A 180 -14.27 -6.39 6.07
CA LEU A 180 -13.55 -7.30 6.95
C LEU A 180 -12.59 -8.20 6.15
N PHE A 181 -11.60 -8.75 6.85
CA PHE A 181 -10.79 -9.85 6.37
C PHE A 181 -11.47 -11.18 6.71
N CYS A 182 -11.19 -12.22 5.92
CA CYS A 182 -11.52 -13.58 6.36
C CYS A 182 -10.77 -13.95 7.64
N ASN A 183 -11.46 -14.70 8.51
CA ASN A 183 -10.92 -15.20 9.77
C ASN A 183 -11.02 -16.73 9.83
N ASP A 184 -10.58 -17.33 10.93
CA ASP A 184 -10.59 -18.77 11.16
C ASP A 184 -11.94 -19.47 10.92
N LYS A 185 -13.06 -18.74 11.06
CA LYS A 185 -14.43 -19.24 10.87
C LYS A 185 -14.93 -19.10 9.43
N THR A 186 -14.52 -18.04 8.73
CA THR A 186 -14.98 -17.74 7.36
C THR A 186 -14.00 -18.16 6.28
N HIS A 187 -12.79 -18.59 6.67
CA HIS A 187 -11.71 -18.86 5.73
C HIS A 187 -11.93 -20.11 4.89
N ASN A 188 -11.79 -19.96 3.57
CA ASN A 188 -11.83 -21.06 2.64
C ASN A 188 -10.42 -21.66 2.46
N ARG A 189 -10.08 -22.65 3.28
CA ARG A 189 -8.75 -23.31 3.28
C ARG A 189 -8.46 -24.15 2.04
N ILE A 190 -9.49 -24.58 1.31
CA ILE A 190 -9.36 -25.48 0.17
C ILE A 190 -9.24 -24.75 -1.17
N ALA A 191 -9.66 -23.48 -1.23
CA ALA A 191 -9.55 -22.69 -2.46
C ALA A 191 -8.07 -22.46 -2.83
N PRO A 192 -7.69 -22.62 -4.11
CA PRO A 192 -6.32 -22.41 -4.59
C PRO A 192 -6.00 -20.91 -4.71
N THR A 193 -5.98 -20.19 -3.60
CA THR A 193 -5.65 -18.76 -3.55
C THR A 193 -4.15 -18.56 -3.33
N LYS A 194 -3.62 -17.40 -3.76
CA LYS A 194 -2.24 -17.01 -3.46
C LYS A 194 -1.99 -16.96 -1.96
N HIS A 195 -2.96 -16.47 -1.19
CA HIS A 195 -2.88 -16.46 0.27
C HIS A 195 -2.70 -17.86 0.86
N ASN A 196 -3.53 -18.84 0.48
CA ASN A 196 -3.41 -20.21 0.99
C ASN A 196 -2.06 -20.83 0.65
N ALA A 197 -1.58 -20.65 -0.57
CA ALA A 197 -0.29 -21.18 -1.01
C ALA A 197 0.88 -20.58 -0.22
N GLN A 198 0.86 -19.27 0.05
CA GLN A 198 1.97 -18.58 0.73
C GLN A 198 1.90 -18.68 2.26
N CYS A 199 0.70 -18.80 2.82
CA CYS A 199 0.45 -18.74 4.27
C CYS A 199 0.03 -20.08 4.89
N GLY A 200 0.19 -21.19 4.17
CA GLY A 200 -0.10 -22.53 4.67
C GLY A 200 -1.57 -22.76 5.02
N GLY A 201 -2.49 -22.17 4.23
CA GLY A 201 -3.93 -22.31 4.43
C GLY A 201 -4.51 -21.57 5.66
N ARG A 202 -3.72 -20.72 6.32
CA ARG A 202 -4.18 -19.86 7.41
C ARG A 202 -4.93 -18.67 6.86
N SER A 203 -5.90 -18.15 7.61
CA SER A 203 -6.68 -16.98 7.19
C SER A 203 -5.89 -15.69 7.28
N ALA A 204 -6.28 -14.70 6.48
CA ALA A 204 -5.65 -13.39 6.52
C ALA A 204 -5.66 -12.79 7.93
N TRP A 205 -6.76 -12.92 8.67
CA TRP A 205 -6.83 -12.40 10.03
C TRP A 205 -5.88 -13.13 11.00
N GLU A 206 -5.72 -14.45 10.87
CA GLU A 206 -4.75 -15.21 11.69
C GLU A 206 -3.31 -14.75 11.44
N ILE A 207 -2.95 -14.40 10.20
CA ILE A 207 -1.63 -13.84 9.86
C ILE A 207 -1.49 -12.45 10.48
N ILE A 208 -2.48 -11.59 10.29
CA ILE A 208 -2.48 -10.21 10.81
C ILE A 208 -2.28 -10.22 12.33
N GLN A 209 -2.99 -11.07 13.07
CA GLN A 209 -2.89 -11.17 14.53
C GLN A 209 -1.50 -11.57 15.06
N GLN A 210 -0.65 -12.16 14.21
CA GLN A 210 0.71 -12.56 14.57
C GLN A 210 1.78 -11.54 14.19
N THR A 211 1.41 -10.46 13.52
CA THR A 211 2.34 -9.38 13.18
C THR A 211 2.72 -8.57 14.41
N SER A 212 3.79 -7.77 14.30
CA SER A 212 4.28 -6.89 15.38
C SER A 212 3.21 -5.93 15.93
N ASP A 213 2.18 -5.65 15.14
CA ASP A 213 1.08 -4.75 15.49
C ASP A 213 0.09 -5.38 16.47
N PHE A 214 -0.03 -6.71 16.52
CA PHE A 214 -1.08 -7.39 17.30
C PHE A 214 -0.58 -8.55 18.17
N VAL A 215 0.60 -9.09 17.87
CA VAL A 215 1.21 -10.19 18.62
C VAL A 215 1.29 -9.85 20.12
N GLY A 216 0.96 -10.82 20.97
CA GLY A 216 0.95 -10.62 22.43
C GLY A 216 -0.13 -9.66 22.92
N GLY A 217 -1.20 -9.43 22.17
CA GLY A 217 -2.30 -8.55 22.59
C GLY A 217 -2.03 -7.06 22.41
N ARG A 218 -0.99 -6.70 21.63
CA ARG A 218 -0.76 -5.32 21.21
C ARG A 218 -1.97 -4.77 20.46
N ASN A 219 -2.17 -3.45 20.57
CA ASN A 219 -3.34 -2.77 20.02
C ASN A 219 -4.65 -3.46 20.45
N PRO A 220 -5.00 -3.43 21.76
CA PRO A 220 -6.21 -4.07 22.26
C PRO A 220 -7.46 -3.44 21.62
N VAL A 221 -8.56 -4.17 21.65
CA VAL A 221 -9.86 -3.67 21.17
C VAL A 221 -10.22 -2.41 21.96
N SER A 222 -10.55 -1.35 21.25
CA SER A 222 -11.04 -0.11 21.85
C SER A 222 -12.43 0.20 21.32
N ASN A 223 -13.30 0.63 22.24
CA ASN A 223 -14.63 1.13 21.93
C ASN A 223 -14.62 2.64 21.64
N GLY A 224 -13.48 3.31 21.86
CA GLY A 224 -13.31 4.73 21.61
C GLY A 224 -13.02 5.01 20.14
N SER A 225 -13.91 5.75 19.48
CA SER A 225 -13.74 6.26 18.11
C SER A 225 -13.05 7.64 18.06
N ARG A 226 -12.56 8.15 19.20
CA ARG A 226 -11.92 9.45 19.27
C ARG A 226 -10.52 9.40 18.63
N GLY A 227 -10.22 10.35 17.75
CA GLY A 227 -8.89 10.46 17.11
C GLY A 227 -8.64 9.48 15.97
N LEU A 228 -9.70 9.00 15.29
CA LEU A 228 -9.58 8.18 14.08
C LEU A 228 -9.20 9.00 12.84
N GLU A 229 -9.32 10.32 12.91
CA GLU A 229 -8.92 11.21 11.82
C GLU A 229 -7.40 11.36 11.80
N PRO A 230 -6.72 10.94 10.71
CA PRO A 230 -5.29 11.00 10.61
C PRO A 230 -4.82 12.45 10.47
N ILE A 231 -3.74 12.79 11.15
CA ILE A 231 -3.05 14.08 10.94
C ILE A 231 -2.31 14.00 9.60
N LEU A 232 -2.69 14.85 8.64
CA LEU A 232 -1.95 15.00 7.38
C LEU A 232 -0.84 16.04 7.57
N ARG A 233 0.40 15.65 7.26
CA ARG A 233 1.56 16.55 7.19
C ARG A 233 2.09 16.60 5.79
N PHE A 234 2.29 17.80 5.26
CA PHE A 234 2.88 17.98 3.95
C PHE A 234 4.32 18.42 4.10
N VAL A 235 5.21 17.76 3.37
CA VAL A 235 6.64 18.08 3.34
C VAL A 235 7.05 18.29 1.89
N GLN A 236 7.90 19.27 1.65
CA GLN A 236 8.54 19.48 0.35
C GLN A 236 10.05 19.52 0.58
N GLN A 237 10.78 18.84 -0.29
CA GLN A 237 12.22 18.73 -0.15
C GLN A 237 12.87 20.11 -0.38
N ALA A 238 13.60 20.58 0.62
CA ALA A 238 14.34 21.84 0.52
C ALA A 238 15.59 21.67 -0.39
N ASN A 239 16.14 22.80 -0.85
CA ASN A 239 17.42 22.78 -1.55
C ASN A 239 18.51 22.21 -0.63
N PRO A 240 19.31 21.23 -1.10
CA PRO A 240 20.37 20.65 -0.28
C PRO A 240 21.38 21.75 0.07
N ARG A 241 21.76 21.81 1.36
CA ARG A 241 22.87 22.64 1.82
C ARG A 241 24.10 21.75 1.94
N PHE A 242 25.06 21.97 1.04
CA PHE A 242 26.36 21.30 1.12
C PHE A 242 27.29 22.15 2.00
N VAL A 243 27.82 21.55 3.06
CA VAL A 243 28.91 22.13 3.85
C VAL A 243 30.14 21.28 3.57
N LEU A 244 31.12 21.87 2.90
CA LEU A 244 32.41 21.23 2.69
C LEU A 244 33.33 21.62 3.84
N VAL A 245 33.69 20.64 4.67
CA VAL A 245 34.70 20.82 5.71
C VAL A 245 36.02 20.31 5.15
N ILE A 246 36.96 21.24 4.94
CA ILE A 246 38.30 20.92 4.44
C ILE A 246 39.26 20.98 5.63
N GLU A 247 40.02 19.91 5.83
CA GLU A 247 41.12 19.88 6.79
C GLU A 247 42.32 20.66 6.22
N ASP A 248 42.71 21.75 6.88
CA ASP A 248 43.87 22.58 6.53
C ASP A 248 45.05 22.29 7.47
N THR A 249 45.55 21.05 7.43
CA THR A 249 46.78 20.67 8.14
C THR A 249 47.99 20.72 7.21
N ALA A 250 49.17 21.01 7.76
CA ALA A 250 50.42 21.04 6.99
C ALA A 250 50.68 19.72 6.23
N THR A 251 50.27 18.59 6.81
CA THR A 251 50.28 17.26 6.20
C THR A 251 49.38 17.15 4.97
N MET A 252 48.21 17.80 4.96
CA MET A 252 47.33 17.84 3.78
C MET A 252 47.88 18.73 2.67
N ASN A 253 48.49 19.85 3.02
CA ASN A 253 49.13 20.78 2.07
C ASN A 253 50.39 20.18 1.41
N LEU A 254 51.16 19.37 2.15
CA LEU A 254 52.35 18.66 1.63
C LEU A 254 52.01 17.56 0.62
N GLN A 255 50.84 16.92 0.74
CA GLN A 255 50.46 15.79 -0.12
C GLN A 255 49.74 16.21 -1.42
N VAL A 256 49.46 17.50 -1.62
CA VAL A 256 48.86 18.07 -2.85
C VAL A 256 47.56 17.36 -3.28
N ARG A 257 46.87 16.68 -2.35
CA ARG A 257 45.71 15.82 -2.65
C ARG A 257 44.50 16.60 -3.20
N PHE A 258 44.42 17.90 -2.91
CA PHE A 258 43.32 18.76 -3.37
C PHE A 258 43.40 19.18 -4.84
N ARG A 259 44.55 19.04 -5.52
CA ARG A 259 44.68 19.46 -6.94
C ARG A 259 43.81 18.63 -7.89
N TYR A 260 43.43 17.42 -7.51
CA TYR A 260 42.64 16.52 -8.36
C TYR A 260 41.12 16.62 -8.15
N SER A 261 40.66 17.29 -7.10
CA SER A 261 39.23 17.39 -6.73
C SER A 261 38.54 18.69 -7.17
N LEU A 262 39.29 19.66 -7.70
CA LEU A 262 38.82 21.03 -7.98
C LEU A 262 38.57 21.47 -9.45
N PRO A 263 38.78 20.69 -10.54
CA PRO A 263 38.63 21.26 -11.89
C PRO A 263 37.21 21.76 -12.25
N ARG A 264 36.16 21.34 -11.53
CA ARG A 264 34.77 21.72 -11.85
C ARG A 264 34.17 22.84 -11.01
N PHE A 265 34.87 23.34 -9.98
CA PHE A 265 34.29 24.35 -9.06
C PHE A 265 34.62 25.80 -9.39
N HIS A 266 35.56 26.06 -10.31
CA HIS A 266 35.92 27.44 -10.69
C HIS A 266 34.80 28.23 -11.39
N HIS A 267 33.67 27.61 -11.73
CA HIS A 267 32.53 28.32 -12.33
C HIS A 267 31.55 28.94 -11.30
N CYS A 268 31.67 28.64 -10.00
CA CYS A 268 30.78 29.17 -8.96
C CYS A 268 31.41 30.25 -8.05
N GLN A 269 32.67 30.66 -8.28
CA GLN A 269 33.37 31.58 -7.37
C GLN A 269 33.22 33.07 -7.70
N THR A 270 32.59 33.46 -8.80
CA THR A 270 32.51 34.88 -9.20
C THR A 270 31.40 35.71 -8.55
N GLU A 271 30.59 35.16 -7.63
CA GLU A 271 29.47 35.92 -7.01
C GLU A 271 29.49 36.04 -5.48
N LEU A 272 30.62 35.80 -4.82
CA LEU A 272 30.77 36.13 -3.40
C LEU A 272 31.68 37.35 -3.21
N HIS A 273 31.14 38.50 -3.61
CA HIS A 273 31.43 39.75 -2.92
C HIS A 273 31.13 39.58 -1.44
N LYS A 274 32.05 40.03 -0.58
CA LYS A 274 31.81 40.83 0.64
C LYS A 274 33.18 41.34 1.10
N THR A 275 33.47 42.64 1.00
CA THR A 275 33.10 43.72 1.94
C THR A 275 33.70 43.52 3.32
N ALA A 276 34.40 44.59 3.74
CA ALA A 276 35.05 44.88 5.03
C ALA A 276 36.34 44.12 5.32
#